data_AF-A0A6B2SSX1-F1
#
_entry.id   AF-A0A6B2SSX1-F1
#
_cell.length_a   1.000
_cell.length_b   1.000
_cell.length_c   1.000
_cell.angle_alpha   90.00
_cell.angle_beta   90.00
_cell.angle_gamma   90.00
#
_symmetry.space_group_name_H-M   'P 1'
#
loop_
_entity.id
_entity.type
_entity.pdbx_description
1 polymer ?
#
loop_
_entity_poly.entity_id
_entity_poly.type
_entity_poly.pdbx_seq_one_letter_code
_entity_poly.pdbx_strand_id
1 'polypeptide(L)'
;MTAAIPADAFEHGDERRYRRGCRCKKCRAGANSANLRRRYLRQTGRSTLRSPNAAADHVLKLRTAGLDDKTIKAQAEVCCDVLYRIMRRAGDIHIDTERRILNVPIPAPSGGPTRSRAYVDGLGTRRRLQALVAAGWYPAELARRLDKDRENLGQLLNGKRGDRVALYQAEEVRALYAELHGQKPENQGLSGYYVQRARQMAAARGWATPDYWDDDDFDNPDFQPAIDDLAVKRDDLAAVRRAEIEHLEQFNLSEHEIANRLGMAYTTVRNIVLEIRTGQRRVRPREGAAA
;
A
#
# COMPACT_ATOMS: atom_id res chain seq x y z
N MET A 1 32.93 -14.65 19.28
CA MET A 1 31.85 -15.03 20.22
C MET A 1 32.44 -14.98 21.62
N THR A 2 32.00 -14.06 22.47
CA THR A 2 32.38 -14.06 23.89
C THR A 2 31.85 -15.33 24.53
N ALA A 3 32.73 -16.11 25.17
CA ALA A 3 32.32 -17.32 25.86
C ALA A 3 31.24 -17.01 26.90
N ALA A 4 30.21 -17.85 26.98
CA ALA A 4 29.15 -17.68 27.96
C ALA A 4 29.74 -17.78 29.38
N ILE A 5 29.54 -16.76 30.21
CA ILE A 5 30.04 -16.72 31.59
C ILE A 5 29.54 -17.96 32.36
N PRO A 6 30.43 -18.78 32.96
CA PRO A 6 30.03 -20.01 33.62
C PRO A 6 29.23 -19.75 34.91
N ALA A 7 28.52 -20.75 35.41
CA ALA A 7 27.57 -20.59 36.52
C ALA A 7 28.24 -20.30 37.87
N ASP A 8 29.46 -20.80 38.05
CA ASP A 8 30.35 -20.61 39.19
C ASP A 8 30.86 -19.17 39.34
N ALA A 9 30.88 -18.38 38.27
CA ALA A 9 31.22 -16.96 38.30
C ALA A 9 30.20 -16.07 39.03
N PHE A 10 29.04 -16.62 39.42
CA PHE A 10 28.00 -15.91 40.16
C PHE A 10 27.89 -16.46 41.59
N GLU A 11 27.49 -15.64 42.55
CA GLU A 11 27.32 -16.09 43.94
C GLU A 11 26.05 -16.95 44.12
N HIS A 12 26.05 -17.82 45.14
CA HIS A 12 24.85 -18.59 45.50
C HIS A 12 23.77 -17.66 46.07
N GLY A 13 22.59 -17.68 45.46
CA GLY A 13 21.51 -16.74 45.79
C GLY A 13 21.24 -15.71 44.69
N ASP A 14 22.13 -15.59 43.69
CA ASP A 14 21.84 -14.81 42.49
C ASP A 14 20.90 -15.59 41.54
N GLU A 15 19.90 -14.91 40.97
CA GLU A 15 19.02 -15.48 39.96
C GLU A 15 19.77 -15.94 38.70
N ARG A 16 20.90 -15.30 38.36
CA ARG A 16 21.73 -15.63 37.19
C ARG A 16 22.35 -17.02 37.34
N ARG A 17 22.81 -17.37 38.55
CA ARG A 17 23.35 -18.71 38.86
C ARG A 17 22.28 -19.79 38.78
N TYR A 18 21.07 -19.48 39.24
CA TYR A 18 19.92 -20.38 39.11
C TYR A 18 19.59 -20.68 37.64
N ARG A 19 19.49 -19.64 36.79
CA ARG A 19 19.17 -19.82 35.35
C ARG A 19 20.21 -20.66 34.61
N ARG A 20 21.48 -20.65 35.06
CA ARG A 20 22.59 -21.43 34.47
C ARG A 20 22.73 -22.86 35.01
N GLY A 21 21.81 -23.34 35.86
CA GLY A 21 21.71 -24.77 36.22
C GLY A 21 21.81 -25.10 37.71
N CYS A 22 22.24 -24.16 38.58
CA CYS A 22 22.27 -24.43 40.02
C CYS A 22 20.84 -24.55 40.59
N ARG A 23 20.58 -25.55 41.44
CA ARG A 23 19.25 -25.82 42.04
C ARG A 23 19.24 -25.85 43.57
N CYS A 24 20.31 -25.39 44.23
CA CYS A 24 20.38 -25.35 45.69
C CYS A 24 19.30 -24.43 46.29
N LYS A 25 19.00 -24.59 47.59
CA LYS A 25 17.95 -23.83 48.29
C LYS A 25 18.17 -22.31 48.18
N LYS A 26 19.41 -21.84 48.33
CA LYS A 26 19.77 -20.40 48.21
C LYS A 26 19.46 -19.83 46.83
N CYS A 27 19.88 -20.51 45.74
CA CYS A 27 19.62 -20.05 44.37
C CYS A 27 18.13 -20.08 44.01
N ARG A 28 17.36 -21.07 44.50
CA ARG A 28 15.90 -21.10 44.35
C ARG A 28 15.22 -19.92 45.05
N ALA A 29 15.63 -19.63 46.29
CA ALA A 29 15.11 -18.49 47.04
C ALA A 29 15.42 -17.16 46.34
N GLY A 30 16.65 -16.97 45.86
CA GLY A 30 17.06 -15.80 45.10
C GLY A 30 16.24 -15.57 43.81
N ALA A 31 16.07 -16.62 43.01
CA ALA A 31 15.23 -16.56 41.81
C ALA A 31 13.76 -16.23 42.14
N ASN A 32 13.23 -16.79 43.24
CA ASN A 32 11.87 -16.50 43.69
C ASN A 32 11.72 -15.04 44.14
N SER A 33 12.65 -14.52 44.95
CA SER A 33 12.67 -13.12 45.38
C SER A 33 12.72 -12.15 44.19
N ALA A 34 13.52 -12.46 43.17
CA ALA A 34 13.56 -11.66 41.94
C ALA A 34 12.24 -11.72 41.14
N ASN A 35 11.57 -12.88 41.10
CA ASN A 35 10.24 -13.01 40.49
C ASN A 35 9.17 -12.20 41.25
N LEU A 36 9.16 -12.27 42.59
CA LEU A 36 8.27 -11.47 43.44
C LEU A 36 8.49 -9.99 43.22
N ARG A 37 9.75 -9.53 43.22
CA ARG A 37 10.11 -8.13 42.95
C ARG A 37 9.59 -7.68 41.57
N ARG A 38 9.78 -8.48 40.52
CA ARG A 38 9.26 -8.18 39.17
C ARG A 38 7.73 -8.15 39.14
N ARG A 39 7.04 -8.97 39.95
CA ARG A 39 5.57 -8.92 40.08
C ARG A 39 5.11 -7.64 40.77
N TYR A 40 5.74 -7.28 41.89
CA TYR A 40 5.46 -6.06 42.64
C TYR A 40 5.67 -4.81 41.78
N LEU A 41 6.78 -4.71 41.06
CA LEU A 41 7.05 -3.59 40.16
C LEU A 41 6.01 -3.47 39.04
N ARG A 42 5.51 -4.59 38.50
CA ARG A 42 4.41 -4.58 37.52
C ARG A 42 3.10 -4.08 38.12
N GLN A 43 2.73 -4.56 39.31
CA GLN A 43 1.49 -4.16 40.00
C GLN A 43 1.49 -2.68 40.41
N THR A 44 2.66 -2.14 40.75
CA THR A 44 2.83 -0.72 41.16
C THR A 44 3.11 0.22 39.99
N GLY A 45 3.05 -0.26 38.74
CA GLY A 45 3.32 0.54 37.53
C GLY A 45 4.81 0.90 37.32
N ARG A 46 5.70 0.43 38.19
CA ARG A 46 7.16 0.66 38.14
C ARG A 46 7.93 -0.41 37.37
N SER A 47 7.24 -1.13 36.48
CA SER A 47 7.86 -2.13 35.59
C SER A 47 8.95 -1.46 34.77
N THR A 48 10.06 -2.15 34.54
CA THR A 48 11.09 -1.70 33.60
C THR A 48 10.83 -2.19 32.17
N LEU A 49 9.77 -2.96 31.96
CA LEU A 49 9.34 -3.44 30.65
C LEU A 49 8.24 -2.55 30.08
N ARG A 50 8.25 -2.35 28.76
CA ARG A 50 7.34 -1.52 27.98
C ARG A 50 6.91 -2.24 26.71
N SER A 51 5.71 -1.91 26.23
CA SER A 51 5.25 -2.36 24.92
C SER A 51 6.15 -1.75 23.83
N PRO A 52 6.49 -2.48 22.75
CA PRO A 52 7.38 -2.01 21.70
C PRO A 52 6.72 -0.99 20.76
N ASN A 53 5.44 -0.67 20.94
CA ASN A 53 4.66 0.08 19.96
C ASN A 53 5.23 1.47 19.65
N ALA A 54 5.55 2.26 20.67
CA ALA A 54 6.10 3.61 20.47
C ALA A 54 7.47 3.57 19.77
N ALA A 55 8.32 2.61 20.15
CA ALA A 55 9.60 2.40 19.49
C ALA A 55 9.43 1.96 18.02
N ALA A 56 8.45 1.09 17.73
CA ALA A 56 8.15 0.65 16.36
C ALA A 56 7.64 1.80 15.48
N ASP A 57 6.75 2.64 16.00
CA ASP A 57 6.24 3.83 15.31
C ASP A 57 7.37 4.81 14.99
N HIS A 58 8.28 5.00 15.94
CA HIS A 58 9.44 5.87 15.74
C HIS A 58 10.42 5.31 14.70
N VAL A 59 10.70 4.00 14.72
CA VAL A 59 11.51 3.35 13.67
C VAL A 59 10.89 3.52 12.30
N LEU A 60 9.56 3.46 12.18
CA LEU A 60 8.88 3.75 10.92
C LEU A 60 9.12 5.20 10.48
N LYS A 61 8.98 6.18 11.38
CA LYS A 61 9.27 7.60 11.09
C LYS A 61 10.71 7.84 10.63
N LEU A 62 11.68 7.18 11.26
CA LEU A 62 13.08 7.26 10.86
C LEU A 62 13.29 6.71 9.45
N ARG A 63 12.63 5.59 9.13
CA ARG A 63 12.70 4.98 7.81
C ARG A 63 12.03 5.85 6.75
N THR A 64 10.86 6.43 7.02
CA THR A 64 10.20 7.36 6.11
C THR A 64 11.01 8.64 5.89
N ALA A 65 11.73 9.10 6.92
CA ALA A 65 12.72 10.19 6.80
C ALA A 65 14.03 9.75 6.13
N GLY A 66 14.15 8.47 5.78
CA GLY A 66 15.17 7.96 4.91
C GLY A 66 16.37 7.28 5.57
N LEU A 67 16.33 7.04 6.88
CA LEU A 67 17.35 6.23 7.54
C LEU A 67 17.24 4.77 7.14
N ASP A 68 18.41 4.14 6.96
CA ASP A 68 18.53 2.71 6.86
C ASP A 68 18.63 2.04 8.24
N ASP A 69 18.28 0.75 8.31
CA ASP A 69 18.33 -0.01 9.57
C ASP A 69 19.73 -0.10 10.16
N LYS A 70 20.79 -0.07 9.34
CA LYS A 70 22.17 -0.17 9.82
C LYS A 70 22.51 1.06 10.67
N THR A 71 22.12 2.23 10.19
CA THR A 71 22.27 3.53 10.82
C THR A 71 21.41 3.62 12.07
N ILE A 72 20.14 3.22 12.00
CA ILE A 72 19.24 3.20 13.17
C ILE A 72 19.82 2.32 14.28
N LYS A 73 20.28 1.10 13.96
CA LYS A 73 20.90 0.20 14.96
C LYS A 73 22.15 0.79 15.58
N ALA A 74 23.00 1.40 14.77
CA ALA A 74 24.23 2.02 15.24
C ALA A 74 23.93 3.19 16.20
N GLN A 75 23.00 4.07 15.84
CA GLN A 75 22.64 5.23 16.66
C GLN A 75 21.87 4.85 17.92
N ALA A 76 20.97 3.86 17.85
CA ALA A 76 20.23 3.36 19.01
C ALA A 76 21.03 2.37 19.87
N GLU A 77 22.24 1.97 19.45
CA GLU A 77 23.04 0.93 20.10
C GLU A 77 22.25 -0.36 20.40
N VAL A 78 21.46 -0.82 19.42
CA VAL A 78 20.68 -2.05 19.52
C VAL A 78 21.18 -3.10 18.54
N CYS A 79 21.07 -4.37 18.93
CA CYS A 79 21.37 -5.46 18.02
C CYS A 79 20.23 -5.65 16.98
N CYS A 80 20.58 -6.34 15.89
CA CYS A 80 19.67 -6.60 14.77
C CYS A 80 18.36 -7.27 15.21
N ASP A 81 18.46 -8.28 16.08
CA ASP A 81 17.31 -9.05 16.55
C ASP A 81 16.35 -8.21 17.40
N VAL A 82 16.88 -7.26 18.18
CA VAL A 82 16.05 -6.36 18.98
C VAL A 82 15.29 -5.39 18.09
N LEU A 83 15.95 -4.79 17.08
CA LEU A 83 15.27 -3.90 16.13
C LEU A 83 14.13 -4.63 15.41
N TYR A 84 14.38 -5.82 14.87
CA TYR A 84 13.34 -6.57 14.15
C TYR A 84 12.24 -7.11 15.07
N ARG A 85 12.54 -7.41 16.34
CA ARG A 85 11.52 -7.75 17.32
C ARG A 85 10.60 -6.57 17.62
N ILE A 86 11.17 -5.37 17.79
CA ILE A 86 10.41 -4.13 17.98
C ILE A 86 9.50 -3.89 16.79
N MET A 87 10.03 -4.01 15.57
CA MET A 87 9.27 -3.83 14.34
C MET A 87 8.10 -4.81 14.17
N ARG A 88 8.26 -6.06 14.61
CA ARG A 88 7.16 -7.06 14.63
C ARG A 88 6.19 -6.83 15.78
N ARG A 89 6.41 -5.79 16.60
CA ARG A 89 5.66 -5.48 17.83
C ARG A 89 5.56 -6.68 18.77
N ALA A 90 6.62 -7.49 18.85
CA ALA A 90 6.58 -8.79 19.51
C ALA A 90 7.19 -8.74 20.92
N GLY A 91 6.37 -9.05 21.93
CA GLY A 91 6.78 -9.10 23.34
C GLY A 91 7.14 -7.72 23.90
N ASP A 92 7.53 -7.69 25.18
CA ASP A 92 7.93 -6.44 25.83
C ASP A 92 9.43 -6.16 25.67
N ILE A 93 9.78 -4.88 25.64
CA ILE A 93 11.16 -4.38 25.60
C ILE A 93 11.53 -3.66 26.90
N HIS A 94 12.81 -3.57 27.20
CA HIS A 94 13.27 -2.78 28.35
C HIS A 94 13.09 -1.28 28.07
N ILE A 95 12.75 -0.51 29.11
CA ILE A 95 12.58 0.95 29.05
C ILE A 95 13.82 1.66 28.48
N ASP A 96 15.02 1.16 28.76
CA ASP A 96 16.25 1.74 28.20
C ASP A 96 16.37 1.46 26.70
N THR A 97 15.90 0.31 26.22
CA THR A 97 15.85 0.01 24.78
C THR A 97 14.86 0.92 24.07
N GLU A 98 13.68 1.10 24.65
CA GLU A 98 12.67 2.04 24.13
C GLU A 98 13.25 3.46 24.04
N ARG A 99 13.85 3.96 25.13
CA ARG A 99 14.47 5.28 25.20
C ARG A 99 15.56 5.47 24.14
N ARG A 100 16.46 4.49 23.98
CA ARG A 100 17.52 4.57 22.97
C ARG A 100 16.97 4.71 21.55
N ILE A 101 15.92 3.95 21.22
CA ILE A 101 15.26 4.05 19.91
C ILE A 101 14.60 5.42 19.74
N LEU A 102 13.83 5.87 20.73
CA LEU A 102 13.13 7.16 20.68
C LEU A 102 14.07 8.36 20.61
N ASN A 103 15.28 8.23 21.16
CA ASN A 103 16.32 9.27 21.11
C ASN A 103 17.04 9.36 19.77
N VAL A 104 16.86 8.40 18.85
CA VAL A 104 17.42 8.53 17.50
C VAL A 104 16.73 9.69 16.79
N PRO A 105 17.47 10.71 16.34
CA PRO A 105 16.87 11.89 15.71
C PRO A 105 16.27 11.53 14.35
N ILE A 106 15.06 12.03 14.09
CA ILE A 106 14.44 11.97 12.76
C ILE A 106 15.08 13.08 11.92
N PRO A 107 15.80 12.76 10.83
CA PRO A 107 16.36 13.80 9.97
C PRO A 107 15.26 14.69 9.42
N ALA A 108 15.62 15.94 9.16
CA ALA A 108 14.79 16.79 8.32
C ALA A 108 14.60 16.10 6.95
N PRO A 109 13.43 16.24 6.31
CA PRO A 109 13.22 15.72 4.97
C PRO A 109 14.28 16.33 4.05
N SER A 110 15.30 15.54 3.70
CA SER A 110 16.18 15.90 2.60
C SER A 110 15.30 15.86 1.36
N GLY A 111 15.09 16.99 0.69
CA GLY A 111 14.20 17.13 -0.48
C GLY A 111 14.61 16.32 -1.73
N GLY A 112 15.36 15.25 -1.57
CA GLY A 112 15.70 14.27 -2.59
C GLY A 112 15.19 12.87 -2.23
N PRO A 113 15.13 11.96 -3.22
CA PRO A 113 14.63 10.61 -3.02
C PRO A 113 15.47 9.87 -1.97
N THR A 114 14.80 9.29 -0.98
CA THR A 114 15.44 8.48 0.06
C THR A 114 16.19 7.29 -0.55
N ARG A 115 17.34 6.90 0.03
CA ARG A 115 18.03 5.64 -0.29
C ARG A 115 17.72 4.54 0.73
N SER A 116 16.68 4.71 1.55
CA SER A 116 16.32 3.74 2.58
C SER A 116 15.91 2.41 1.97
N ARG A 117 16.59 1.35 2.41
CA ARG A 117 16.27 -0.05 2.06
C ARG A 117 15.18 -0.64 2.96
N ALA A 118 14.49 0.20 3.75
CA ALA A 118 13.37 -0.23 4.55
C ALA A 118 12.24 -0.77 3.66
N TYR A 119 11.67 -1.90 4.02
CA TYR A 119 10.55 -2.47 3.28
C TYR A 119 9.22 -1.81 3.66
N VAL A 120 8.49 -1.31 2.67
CA VAL A 120 7.11 -0.81 2.76
C VAL A 120 6.15 -1.70 1.98
N ASP A 121 4.84 -1.49 2.10
CA ASP A 121 3.85 -2.19 1.27
C ASP A 121 4.05 -1.81 -0.21
N GLY A 122 4.08 -2.81 -1.09
CA GLY A 122 4.27 -2.63 -2.53
C GLY A 122 3.01 -2.24 -3.30
N LEU A 123 1.84 -2.19 -2.66
CA LEU A 123 0.55 -1.95 -3.30
C LEU A 123 0.54 -0.67 -4.14
N GLY A 124 0.89 0.47 -3.56
CA GLY A 124 0.85 1.74 -4.28
C GLY A 124 1.92 1.86 -5.35
N THR A 125 3.11 1.28 -5.13
CA THR A 125 4.15 1.16 -6.17
C THR A 125 3.62 0.41 -7.39
N ARG A 126 2.96 -0.74 -7.15
CA ARG A 126 2.37 -1.54 -8.21
C ARG A 126 1.25 -0.80 -8.94
N ARG A 127 0.29 -0.21 -8.21
CA ARG A 127 -0.84 0.51 -8.81
C ARG A 127 -0.39 1.70 -9.65
N ARG A 128 0.60 2.48 -9.19
CA ARG A 128 1.18 3.60 -9.97
C ARG A 128 1.82 3.14 -11.27
N LEU A 129 2.61 2.06 -11.24
CA LEU A 129 3.18 1.48 -12.46
C LEU A 129 2.10 0.96 -13.42
N GLN A 130 1.08 0.26 -12.90
CA GLN A 130 -0.04 -0.25 -13.68
C GLN A 130 -0.82 0.89 -14.34
N ALA A 131 -1.04 2.00 -13.64
CA ALA A 131 -1.69 3.19 -14.16
C ALA A 131 -0.88 3.85 -15.29
N LEU A 132 0.46 3.96 -15.16
CA LEU A 132 1.30 4.46 -16.26
C LEU A 132 1.20 3.55 -17.50
N VAL A 133 1.18 2.23 -17.32
CA VAL A 133 1.00 1.31 -18.45
C VAL A 133 -0.38 1.49 -19.10
N ALA A 134 -1.44 1.70 -18.30
CA ALA A 134 -2.77 1.99 -18.79
C ALA A 134 -2.85 3.33 -19.55
N ALA A 135 -2.09 4.36 -19.16
CA ALA A 135 -1.94 5.60 -19.91
C ALA A 135 -1.23 5.42 -21.27
N GLY A 136 -0.47 4.32 -21.42
CA GLY A 136 0.24 3.97 -22.64
C GLY A 136 1.76 3.97 -22.51
N TRP A 137 2.30 4.12 -21.30
CA TRP A 137 3.74 4.00 -21.07
C TRP A 137 4.17 2.54 -21.14
N TYR A 138 4.94 2.18 -22.18
CA TYR A 138 5.36 0.78 -22.37
C TYR A 138 6.32 0.33 -21.25
N PRO A 139 6.17 -0.89 -20.67
CA PRO A 139 6.99 -1.32 -19.54
C PRO A 139 8.50 -1.24 -19.78
N ALA A 140 8.99 -1.50 -21.00
CA ALA A 140 10.42 -1.38 -21.27
C ALA A 140 10.94 0.06 -21.16
N GLU A 141 10.10 1.07 -21.44
CA GLU A 141 10.45 2.47 -21.25
C GLU A 141 10.45 2.86 -19.76
N LEU A 142 9.45 2.39 -19.00
CA LEU A 142 9.42 2.59 -17.55
C LEU A 142 10.65 1.97 -16.87
N ALA A 143 11.07 0.78 -17.30
CA ALA A 143 12.28 0.12 -16.83
C ALA A 143 13.53 0.97 -17.12
N ARG A 144 13.64 1.49 -18.35
CA ARG A 144 14.74 2.37 -18.77
C ARG A 144 14.79 3.65 -17.95
N ARG A 145 13.65 4.31 -17.70
CA ARG A 145 13.59 5.56 -16.91
C ARG A 145 13.91 5.35 -15.43
N LEU A 146 13.61 4.18 -14.88
CA LEU A 146 13.92 3.82 -13.49
C LEU A 146 15.33 3.22 -13.31
N ASP A 147 16.11 3.09 -14.40
CA ASP A 147 17.38 2.36 -14.42
C ASP A 147 17.25 0.94 -13.81
N LYS A 148 16.18 0.24 -14.18
CA LYS A 148 15.89 -1.14 -13.75
C LYS A 148 15.91 -2.09 -14.93
N ASP A 149 16.29 -3.34 -14.66
CA ASP A 149 16.09 -4.41 -15.62
C ASP A 149 14.60 -4.74 -15.78
N ARG A 150 14.27 -5.41 -16.89
CA ARG A 150 12.89 -5.75 -17.25
C ARG A 150 12.25 -6.75 -16.27
N GLU A 151 13.05 -7.61 -15.66
CA GLU A 151 12.57 -8.63 -14.74
C GLU A 151 12.15 -7.99 -13.42
N ASN A 152 12.98 -7.09 -12.88
CA ASN A 152 12.70 -6.31 -11.67
C ASN A 152 11.45 -5.46 -11.84
N LEU A 153 11.32 -4.73 -12.97
CA LEU A 153 10.08 -4.00 -13.26
C LEU A 153 8.89 -4.97 -13.35
N GLY A 154 9.06 -6.11 -14.01
CA GLY A 154 8.03 -7.16 -14.10
C GLY A 154 7.58 -7.67 -12.72
N GLN A 155 8.49 -7.83 -11.77
CA GLN A 155 8.18 -8.22 -10.39
C GLN A 155 7.38 -7.13 -9.66
N LEU A 156 7.79 -5.86 -9.76
CA LEU A 156 7.06 -4.74 -9.15
C LEU A 156 5.64 -4.60 -9.73
N LEU A 157 5.51 -4.84 -11.04
CA LEU A 157 4.27 -4.64 -11.80
C LEU A 157 3.25 -5.79 -11.60
N ASN A 158 3.75 -7.01 -11.38
CA ASN A 158 2.93 -8.21 -11.15
C ASN A 158 2.92 -8.67 -9.68
N GLY A 159 3.39 -7.83 -8.75
CA GLY A 159 3.41 -8.15 -7.33
C GLY A 159 2.04 -8.52 -6.76
N LYS A 160 2.02 -9.34 -5.72
CA LYS A 160 0.83 -9.82 -5.02
C LYS A 160 0.50 -8.94 -3.80
N ARG A 161 -0.71 -9.12 -3.25
CA ARG A 161 -1.11 -8.47 -2.00
C ARG A 161 -0.16 -8.88 -0.88
N GLY A 162 0.39 -7.91 -0.15
CA GLY A 162 1.35 -8.13 0.93
C GLY A 162 2.82 -8.17 0.48
N ASP A 163 3.09 -8.05 -0.83
CA ASP A 163 4.46 -7.89 -1.32
C ASP A 163 5.08 -6.61 -0.75
N ARG A 164 6.39 -6.69 -0.49
CA ARG A 164 7.15 -5.62 0.14
C ARG A 164 8.18 -5.09 -0.82
N VAL A 165 8.26 -3.78 -0.96
CA VAL A 165 9.26 -3.10 -1.80
C VAL A 165 10.14 -2.24 -0.93
N ALA A 166 11.39 -2.02 -1.34
CA ALA A 166 12.24 -1.07 -0.63
C ALA A 166 11.68 0.35 -0.79
N LEU A 167 11.75 1.15 0.27
CA LEU A 167 11.19 2.50 0.31
C LEU A 167 11.77 3.37 -0.80
N TYR A 168 13.09 3.30 -1.05
CA TYR A 168 13.69 4.04 -2.15
C TYR A 168 13.06 3.69 -3.51
N GLN A 169 12.71 2.42 -3.76
CA GLN A 169 12.05 2.01 -5.01
C GLN A 169 10.62 2.56 -5.09
N ALA A 170 9.91 2.59 -3.97
CA ALA A 170 8.57 3.17 -3.91
C ALA A 170 8.61 4.68 -4.20
N GLU A 171 9.58 5.41 -3.65
CA GLU A 171 9.78 6.84 -3.91
C GLU A 171 10.22 7.10 -5.36
N GLU A 172 11.13 6.30 -5.93
CA GLU A 172 11.52 6.40 -7.35
C GLU A 172 10.30 6.25 -8.28
N VAL A 173 9.45 5.26 -8.00
CA VAL A 173 8.22 5.05 -8.76
C VAL A 173 7.21 6.18 -8.56
N ARG A 174 7.07 6.70 -7.33
CA ARG A 174 6.20 7.85 -7.04
C ARG A 174 6.66 9.10 -7.80
N ALA A 175 7.97 9.37 -7.81
CA ALA A 175 8.54 10.49 -8.54
C ALA A 175 8.33 10.33 -10.06
N LEU A 176 8.55 9.13 -10.61
CA LEU A 176 8.28 8.86 -12.01
C LEU A 176 6.80 9.03 -12.35
N TYR A 177 5.89 8.56 -11.50
CA TYR A 177 4.46 8.76 -11.70
C TYR A 177 4.09 10.24 -11.72
N ALA A 178 4.58 11.02 -10.75
CA ALA A 178 4.36 12.46 -10.70
C ALA A 178 4.87 13.17 -11.97
N GLU A 179 6.01 12.74 -12.51
CA GLU A 179 6.52 13.25 -13.79
C GLU A 179 5.59 12.91 -14.97
N LEU A 180 5.10 11.67 -15.07
CA LEU A 180 4.52 11.13 -16.30
C LEU A 180 2.99 11.10 -16.36
N HIS A 181 2.27 11.17 -15.24
CA HIS A 181 0.83 10.91 -15.20
C HIS A 181 0.00 11.83 -16.12
N GLY A 182 0.39 13.10 -16.31
CA GLY A 182 -0.26 14.05 -17.22
C GLY A 182 0.36 14.13 -18.62
N GLN A 183 1.39 13.32 -18.92
CA GLN A 183 2.11 13.39 -20.18
C GLN A 183 1.64 12.32 -21.17
N LYS A 184 1.61 12.70 -22.45
CA LYS A 184 1.36 11.76 -23.56
C LYS A 184 2.68 11.08 -23.96
N PRO A 185 2.79 9.73 -23.91
CA PRO A 185 4.00 9.02 -24.31
C PRO A 185 4.48 9.37 -25.73
N GLU A 186 3.55 9.65 -26.64
CA GLU A 186 3.82 10.03 -28.03
C GLU A 186 4.64 11.33 -28.12
N ASN A 187 4.36 12.30 -27.25
CA ASN A 187 5.11 13.56 -27.16
C ASN A 187 6.54 13.36 -26.62
N GLN A 188 6.79 12.20 -26.02
CA GLN A 188 8.05 11.81 -25.40
C GLN A 188 8.84 10.82 -26.30
N GLY A 189 8.45 10.72 -27.58
CA GLY A 189 9.15 9.94 -28.59
C GLY A 189 8.80 8.46 -28.61
N LEU A 190 7.79 8.01 -27.87
CA LEU A 190 7.34 6.62 -27.95
C LEU A 190 6.52 6.40 -29.22
N SER A 191 6.90 5.38 -30.00
CA SER A 191 6.12 4.96 -31.17
C SER A 191 4.70 4.56 -30.77
N GLY A 192 3.71 5.00 -31.55
CA GLY A 192 2.30 4.65 -31.34
C GLY A 192 2.03 3.15 -31.26
N TYR A 193 2.87 2.32 -31.90
CA TYR A 193 2.82 0.86 -31.75
C TYR A 193 3.00 0.41 -30.29
N TYR A 194 4.02 0.93 -29.60
CA TYR A 194 4.29 0.57 -28.21
C TYR A 194 3.26 1.14 -27.24
N VAL A 195 2.76 2.35 -27.53
CA VAL A 195 1.67 2.97 -26.76
C VAL A 195 0.42 2.11 -26.82
N GLN A 196 0.00 1.71 -28.03
CA GLN A 196 -1.17 0.87 -28.21
C GLN A 196 -0.99 -0.50 -27.54
N ARG A 197 0.20 -1.08 -27.64
CA ARG A 197 0.53 -2.36 -26.98
C ARG A 197 0.46 -2.27 -25.46
N ALA A 198 0.91 -1.16 -24.87
CA ALA A 198 0.80 -0.91 -23.43
C ALA A 198 -0.66 -0.80 -22.98
N ARG A 199 -1.48 -0.02 -23.71
CA ARG A 199 -2.93 0.12 -23.44
C ARG A 199 -3.66 -1.22 -23.55
N GLN A 200 -3.37 -2.02 -24.58
CA GLN A 200 -3.93 -3.37 -24.73
C GLN A 200 -3.51 -4.31 -23.59
N MET A 201 -2.25 -4.22 -23.16
CA MET A 201 -1.73 -5.01 -22.03
C MET A 201 -2.46 -4.69 -20.73
N ALA A 202 -2.71 -3.40 -20.47
CA ALA A 202 -3.45 -2.91 -19.32
C ALA A 202 -4.92 -3.33 -19.36
N ALA A 203 -5.60 -3.15 -20.50
CA ALA A 203 -6.98 -3.54 -20.69
C ALA A 203 -7.19 -5.06 -20.46
N ALA A 204 -6.31 -5.89 -21.03
CA ALA A 204 -6.37 -7.35 -20.83
C ALA A 204 -6.16 -7.79 -19.36
N ARG A 205 -5.60 -6.92 -18.52
CA ARG A 205 -5.34 -7.17 -17.10
C ARG A 205 -6.21 -6.34 -16.16
N GLY A 206 -7.15 -5.56 -16.70
CA GLY A 206 -8.04 -4.70 -15.91
C GLY A 206 -7.31 -3.59 -15.15
N TRP A 207 -6.22 -3.04 -15.69
CA TRP A 207 -5.50 -1.93 -15.05
C TRP A 207 -6.12 -0.59 -15.45
N ALA A 208 -6.50 0.18 -14.43
CA ALA A 208 -7.11 1.50 -14.62
C ALA A 208 -6.07 2.58 -14.95
N THR A 209 -6.48 3.59 -15.72
CA THR A 209 -5.67 4.76 -16.11
C THR A 209 -5.42 5.70 -14.94
N PRO A 210 -4.45 6.64 -15.02
CA PRO A 210 -4.20 7.62 -13.96
C PRO A 210 -5.45 8.41 -13.56
N ASP A 211 -6.28 8.84 -14.52
CA ASP A 211 -7.52 9.61 -14.28
C ASP A 211 -8.56 8.90 -13.40
N TYR A 212 -8.43 7.57 -13.22
CA TYR A 212 -9.30 6.80 -12.36
C TYR A 212 -8.93 6.91 -10.87
N TRP A 213 -7.67 7.24 -10.57
CA TRP A 213 -7.14 7.23 -9.21
C TRP A 213 -7.09 8.63 -8.62
N ASP A 214 -7.62 8.79 -7.41
CA ASP A 214 -7.25 9.91 -6.55
C ASP A 214 -5.89 9.64 -5.88
N ASP A 215 -5.13 10.70 -5.58
CA ASP A 215 -3.76 10.59 -5.07
C ASP A 215 -3.64 9.71 -3.80
N ASP A 216 -4.67 9.72 -2.95
CA ASP A 216 -4.74 8.99 -1.69
C ASP A 216 -5.14 7.50 -1.86
N ASP A 217 -5.72 7.10 -3.00
CA ASP A 217 -6.26 5.75 -3.20
C ASP A 217 -5.21 4.73 -3.65
N PHE A 218 -4.08 5.19 -4.18
CA PHE A 218 -3.00 4.30 -4.61
C PHE A 218 -2.49 3.42 -3.47
N ASP A 219 -2.33 3.98 -2.29
CA ASP A 219 -1.74 3.30 -1.13
C ASP A 219 -2.80 2.65 -0.22
N ASN A 220 -4.10 2.89 -0.48
CA ASN A 220 -5.21 2.38 0.32
C ASN A 220 -5.50 0.89 0.01
N PRO A 221 -5.22 -0.06 0.93
CA PRO A 221 -5.46 -1.48 0.72
C PRO A 221 -6.95 -1.86 0.72
N ASP A 222 -7.80 -1.02 1.30
CA ASP A 222 -9.24 -1.24 1.40
C ASP A 222 -10.00 -0.58 0.23
N PHE A 223 -9.31 0.22 -0.59
CA PHE A 223 -9.86 0.74 -1.84
C PHE A 223 -10.12 -0.43 -2.80
N GLN A 224 -11.40 -0.62 -3.13
CA GLN A 224 -11.87 -1.55 -4.14
C GLN A 224 -11.96 -0.81 -5.46
N PRO A 225 -11.05 -1.08 -6.41
CA PRO A 225 -11.18 -0.53 -7.75
C PRO A 225 -12.52 -0.98 -8.32
N ALA A 226 -13.27 -0.06 -8.92
CA ALA A 226 -14.43 -0.35 -9.72
C ALA A 226 -13.99 -1.37 -10.77
N ILE A 227 -14.41 -2.61 -10.57
CA ILE A 227 -14.13 -3.67 -11.51
C ILE A 227 -15.02 -3.38 -12.71
N ASP A 228 -14.41 -2.83 -13.75
CA ASP A 228 -14.86 -2.91 -15.13
C ASP A 228 -15.96 -1.92 -15.59
N ASP A 229 -15.57 -0.68 -15.86
CA ASP A 229 -16.34 0.22 -16.75
C ASP A 229 -16.15 -0.12 -18.25
N LEU A 230 -15.26 -1.06 -18.60
CA LEU A 230 -14.96 -1.40 -20.00
C LEU A 230 -15.79 -2.57 -20.53
N ALA A 231 -16.49 -3.32 -19.67
CA ALA A 231 -17.42 -4.36 -20.06
C ALA A 231 -18.81 -4.18 -19.42
N VAL A 232 -19.34 -2.96 -19.45
CA VAL A 232 -20.79 -2.79 -19.24
C VAL A 232 -21.50 -3.57 -20.34
N LYS A 233 -22.16 -4.69 -20.00
CA LYS A 233 -22.96 -5.44 -20.97
C LYS A 233 -23.98 -4.48 -21.58
N ARG A 234 -24.30 -4.66 -22.85
CA ARG A 234 -25.15 -3.74 -23.63
C ARG A 234 -26.47 -3.39 -22.91
N ASP A 235 -26.98 -4.32 -22.10
CA ASP A 235 -28.20 -4.18 -21.28
C ASP A 235 -27.98 -3.34 -20.01
N ASP A 236 -26.83 -3.48 -19.33
CA ASP A 236 -26.45 -2.69 -18.16
C ASP A 236 -26.25 -1.21 -18.56
N LEU A 237 -25.68 -0.97 -19.75
CA LEU A 237 -25.50 0.38 -20.31
C LEU A 237 -26.84 1.02 -20.69
N ALA A 238 -27.79 0.22 -21.15
CA ALA A 238 -29.15 0.68 -21.45
C ALA A 238 -29.92 1.06 -20.17
N ALA A 239 -29.72 0.33 -19.07
CA ALA A 239 -30.31 0.64 -17.77
C ALA A 239 -29.73 1.95 -17.18
N VAL A 240 -28.41 2.13 -17.21
CA VAL A 240 -27.76 3.36 -16.74
C VAL A 240 -28.19 4.57 -17.58
N ARG A 241 -28.19 4.44 -18.92
CA ARG A 241 -28.68 5.51 -19.82
C ARG A 241 -30.14 5.87 -19.55
N ARG A 242 -30.98 4.89 -19.24
CA ARG A 242 -32.39 5.13 -18.91
C ARG A 242 -32.53 5.89 -17.59
N ALA A 243 -31.79 5.48 -16.55
CA ALA A 243 -31.81 6.16 -15.25
C ALA A 243 -31.33 7.61 -15.35
N GLU A 244 -30.31 7.87 -16.16
CA GLU A 244 -29.82 9.24 -16.40
C GLU A 244 -30.82 10.10 -17.18
N ILE A 245 -31.49 9.54 -18.19
CA ILE A 245 -32.56 10.24 -18.92
C ILE A 245 -33.75 10.54 -18.00
N GLU A 246 -34.13 9.60 -17.13
CA GLU A 246 -35.18 9.79 -16.13
C GLU A 246 -34.83 10.90 -15.14
N HIS A 247 -33.59 10.90 -14.63
CA HIS A 247 -33.09 11.95 -13.75
C HIS A 247 -33.15 13.33 -14.42
N LEU A 248 -32.68 13.46 -15.67
CA LEU A 248 -32.69 14.74 -16.38
C LEU A 248 -34.10 15.20 -16.79
N GLU A 249 -35.02 14.28 -17.01
CA GLU A 249 -36.44 14.58 -17.28
C GLU A 249 -37.13 15.17 -16.04
N GLN A 250 -36.79 14.70 -14.83
CA GLN A 250 -37.31 15.25 -13.57
C GLN A 250 -36.95 16.74 -13.37
N PHE A 251 -35.87 17.22 -13.99
CA PHE A 251 -35.48 18.64 -13.98
C PHE A 251 -36.15 19.46 -15.10
N ASN A 252 -37.13 18.91 -15.82
CA ASN A 252 -37.86 19.54 -16.92
C ASN A 252 -36.97 20.01 -18.09
N LEU A 253 -35.83 19.36 -18.33
CA LEU A 253 -35.03 19.62 -19.53
C LEU A 253 -35.76 19.10 -20.78
N SER A 254 -35.58 19.78 -21.90
CA SER A 254 -36.14 19.31 -23.17
C SER A 254 -35.42 18.06 -23.66
N GLU A 255 -36.13 17.17 -24.37
CA GLU A 255 -35.57 15.94 -24.93
C GLU A 255 -34.34 16.19 -25.84
N HIS A 256 -34.30 17.34 -26.53
CA HIS A 256 -33.17 17.76 -27.35
C HIS A 256 -31.95 18.15 -26.52
N GLU A 257 -32.14 18.85 -25.40
CA GLU A 257 -31.04 19.20 -24.48
C GLU A 257 -30.49 17.96 -23.78
N ILE A 258 -31.35 17.04 -23.38
CA ILE A 258 -30.95 15.75 -22.81
C ILE A 258 -30.13 14.95 -23.83
N ALA A 259 -30.58 14.88 -25.09
CA ALA A 259 -29.85 14.20 -26.16
C ALA A 259 -28.46 14.82 -26.42
N ASN A 260 -28.36 16.15 -26.45
CA ASN A 260 -27.09 16.85 -26.63
C ASN A 260 -26.15 16.63 -25.43
N ARG A 261 -26.68 16.68 -24.20
CA ARG A 261 -25.89 16.50 -22.98
C ARG A 261 -25.33 15.09 -22.84
N LEU A 262 -26.08 14.09 -23.27
CA LEU A 262 -25.68 12.68 -23.21
C LEU A 262 -24.98 12.18 -24.48
N GLY A 263 -24.85 13.02 -25.52
CA GLY A 263 -24.28 12.62 -26.82
C GLY A 263 -25.08 11.50 -27.50
N MET A 264 -26.40 11.46 -27.29
CA MET A 264 -27.29 10.40 -27.79
C MET A 264 -28.15 10.88 -28.96
N ALA A 265 -28.58 9.94 -29.80
CA ALA A 265 -29.56 10.24 -30.84
C ALA A 265 -30.88 10.71 -30.21
N TYR A 266 -31.40 11.84 -30.67
CA TYR A 266 -32.65 12.44 -30.18
C TYR A 266 -33.82 11.45 -30.18
N THR A 267 -33.95 10.63 -31.22
CA THR A 267 -34.99 9.60 -31.34
C THR A 267 -34.92 8.56 -30.23
N THR A 268 -33.72 8.22 -29.76
CA THR A 268 -33.53 7.29 -28.64
C THR A 268 -34.00 7.89 -27.32
N VAL A 269 -33.64 9.14 -27.05
CA VAL A 269 -34.05 9.86 -25.84
C VAL A 269 -35.57 10.07 -25.82
N ARG A 270 -36.14 10.57 -26.92
CA ARG A 270 -37.60 10.75 -27.08
C ARG A 270 -38.37 9.46 -26.81
N ASN A 271 -37.93 8.33 -27.36
CA ASN A 271 -38.60 7.06 -27.13
C ASN A 271 -38.52 6.60 -25.66
N ILE A 272 -37.37 6.78 -25.00
CA ILE A 272 -37.20 6.43 -23.58
C ILE A 272 -38.08 7.30 -22.68
N VAL A 273 -38.13 8.62 -22.93
CA VAL A 273 -39.00 9.56 -22.20
C VAL A 273 -40.48 9.21 -22.38
N LEU A 274 -40.90 8.87 -23.61
CA LEU A 274 -42.27 8.40 -23.86
C LEU A 274 -42.59 7.12 -23.08
N GLU A 275 -41.67 6.15 -23.02
CA GLU A 275 -41.85 4.93 -22.23
C GLU A 275 -41.92 5.20 -20.71
N ILE A 276 -41.14 6.16 -20.20
CA ILE A 276 -41.20 6.58 -18.79
C ILE A 276 -42.55 7.22 -18.47
N ARG A 277 -43.02 8.15 -19.31
CA ARG A 277 -44.30 8.86 -19.10
C ARG A 277 -45.52 7.95 -19.23
N THR A 278 -45.46 6.96 -20.11
CA THR A 278 -46.59 6.05 -20.40
C THR A 278 -46.57 4.76 -19.61
N GLY A 279 -45.44 4.41 -18.96
CA GLY A 279 -45.26 3.18 -18.18
C GLY A 279 -45.25 1.89 -19.01
N GLN A 280 -45.35 1.97 -20.34
CA GLN A 280 -45.39 0.80 -21.24
C GLN A 280 -44.05 0.63 -21.94
N ARG A 281 -43.36 -0.48 -21.66
CA ARG A 281 -42.10 -0.83 -22.33
C ARG A 281 -42.40 -1.38 -23.73
N ARG A 282 -41.80 -0.79 -24.77
CA ARG A 282 -42.00 -1.25 -26.14
C ARG A 282 -41.25 -2.57 -26.34
N VAL A 283 -41.96 -3.65 -26.64
CA VAL A 283 -41.33 -4.92 -27.05
C VAL A 283 -40.83 -4.73 -28.47
N ARG A 284 -39.51 -4.66 -28.67
CA ARG A 284 -38.93 -4.75 -30.02
C ARG A 284 -39.25 -6.13 -30.60
N PRO A 285 -39.83 -6.22 -31.81
CA PRO A 285 -39.84 -7.49 -32.52
C PRO A 285 -38.40 -7.99 -32.63
N ARG A 286 -38.14 -9.25 -32.31
CA ARG A 286 -36.84 -9.87 -32.59
C ARG A 286 -36.60 -9.77 -34.09
N GLU A 287 -35.52 -9.09 -34.49
CA GLU A 287 -35.01 -9.16 -35.86
C GLU A 287 -34.75 -10.64 -36.17
N GLY A 288 -35.60 -11.24 -37.01
CA GLY A 288 -35.48 -12.65 -37.42
C GLY A 288 -36.73 -13.53 -37.38
N ALA A 289 -37.95 -13.00 -37.17
CA ALA A 289 -39.16 -13.74 -37.57
C ALA A 289 -39.44 -13.43 -39.05
N ALA A 290 -38.90 -14.26 -39.95
CA ALA A 290 -39.00 -14.10 -41.39
C ALA A 290 -40.32 -14.67 -41.98
N ALA A 291 -40.66 -14.13 -43.16
CA ALA A 291 -41.80 -14.40 -44.07
C ALA A 291 -43.06 -13.57 -43.83
#